data_AF-A0A1G8BE59-F1
#
_entry.id   AF-A0A1G8BE59-F1
#
_cell.length_a   1.000
_cell.length_b   1.000
_cell.length_c   1.000
_cell.angle_alpha   90.00
_cell.angle_beta   90.00
_cell.angle_gamma   90.00
#
_symmetry.space_group_name_H-M   'P 1'
#
loop_
_entity.id
_entity.type
_entity.pdbx_description
1 polymer ?
#
loop_
_entity_poly.entity_id
_entity_poly.type
_entity_poly.pdbx_seq_one_letter_code
_entity_poly.pdbx_strand_id
1 'polypeptide(L)' 'MVKAGKKSATKHKYEQIPPEERYKFTMKIVTSDKCIVCKQQCERGLTYIEKMSQPGAIGYGVPCILTKGKAYK' A
#
# COMPACT_ATOMS: atom_id res chain seq x y z
N MET A 1 -11.78 -6.28 -57.66
CA MET A 1 -10.84 -7.14 -56.90
C MET A 1 -10.48 -6.44 -55.59
N VAL A 2 -11.15 -6.77 -54.48
CA VAL A 2 -10.82 -6.21 -53.15
C VAL A 2 -10.63 -7.38 -52.20
N LYS A 3 -9.38 -7.70 -51.87
CA LYS A 3 -9.06 -8.72 -50.87
C LYS A 3 -8.76 -7.98 -49.57
N ALA A 4 -9.76 -7.95 -48.69
CA ALA A 4 -9.62 -7.39 -47.35
C ALA A 4 -8.60 -8.23 -46.55
N GLY A 5 -7.50 -7.59 -46.17
CA GLY A 5 -6.48 -8.17 -45.31
C GLY A 5 -7.00 -8.35 -43.88
N LYS A 6 -7.01 -9.59 -43.40
CA LYS A 6 -7.32 -9.98 -42.02
C LYS A 6 -6.25 -9.40 -41.08
N LYS A 7 -6.60 -8.39 -40.28
CA LYS A 7 -5.74 -7.91 -39.18
C LYS A 7 -5.78 -8.95 -38.06
N SER A 8 -4.64 -9.58 -37.78
CA SER A 8 -4.46 -10.48 -36.65
C SER A 8 -4.54 -9.69 -35.34
N ALA A 9 -5.48 -10.04 -34.48
CA ALA A 9 -5.57 -9.49 -33.14
C ALA A 9 -4.34 -9.88 -32.32
N THR A 10 -3.49 -8.90 -32.01
CA THR A 10 -2.36 -9.07 -31.10
C THR A 10 -2.92 -9.37 -29.71
N LYS A 11 -2.80 -10.62 -29.27
CA LYS A 11 -3.09 -10.98 -27.88
C LYS A 11 -2.05 -10.29 -27.01
N HIS A 12 -2.42 -9.19 -26.37
CA HIS A 12 -1.61 -8.59 -25.31
C HIS A 12 -1.43 -9.64 -24.22
N LYS A 13 -0.27 -10.31 -24.18
CA LYS A 13 0.17 -11.01 -22.96
C LYS A 13 0.28 -9.92 -21.92
N TYR A 14 -0.65 -9.91 -20.97
CA TYR A 14 -0.47 -9.17 -19.73
C TYR A 14 0.84 -9.67 -19.12
N GLU A 15 1.88 -8.85 -19.18
CA GLU A 15 3.14 -9.17 -18.54
C GLU A 15 2.83 -9.34 -17.05
N GLN A 16 3.04 -10.55 -16.55
CA GLN A 16 2.68 -10.88 -15.17
C GLN A 16 3.59 -10.06 -14.26
N ILE A 17 3.06 -8.98 -13.69
CA ILE A 17 3.79 -8.10 -12.79
C ILE A 17 4.41 -8.98 -11.68
N PRO A 18 5.75 -8.92 -11.47
CA PRO A 18 6.43 -9.69 -10.45
C PRO A 18 5.76 -9.48 -9.08
N PRO A 19 5.65 -10.51 -8.23
CA PRO A 19 5.02 -10.40 -6.91
C PRO A 19 5.58 -9.25 -6.06
N GLU A 20 6.86 -8.91 -6.22
CA GLU A 20 7.54 -7.83 -5.52
C GLU A 20 7.05 -6.44 -5.94
N GLU A 21 6.71 -6.26 -7.21
CA GLU A 21 6.22 -4.99 -7.76
C GLU A 21 4.75 -4.74 -7.42
N ARG A 22 3.96 -5.80 -7.23
CA ARG A 22 2.53 -5.70 -6.86
C ARG A 22 2.31 -4.94 -5.56
N TYR A 23 3.26 -5.03 -4.63
CA TYR A 23 3.14 -4.47 -3.29
C TYR A 23 4.04 -3.26 -3.04
N LYS A 24 4.79 -2.81 -4.05
CA LYS A 24 5.80 -1.74 -3.95
C LYS A 24 5.31 -0.46 -3.28
N PHE A 25 4.02 -0.16 -3.36
CA PHE A 25 3.40 1.03 -2.77
C PHE A 25 2.51 0.73 -1.56
N THR A 26 2.24 -0.55 -1.29
CA THR A 26 1.40 -0.95 -0.16
C THR A 26 2.15 -0.82 1.17
N MET A 27 1.44 -0.40 2.21
CA MET A 27 1.95 -0.21 3.57
C MET A 27 1.11 -1.05 4.52
N LYS A 28 1.71 -1.52 5.64
CA LYS A 28 0.96 -2.15 6.74
C LYS A 28 0.16 -1.08 7.48
N ILE A 29 -1.09 -1.40 7.81
CA ILE A 29 -1.86 -0.63 8.78
C ILE A 29 -1.38 -1.04 10.18
N VAL A 30 -1.02 -0.07 11.00
CA VAL A 30 -0.56 -0.28 12.38
C VAL A 30 -1.38 0.54 13.36
N THR A 31 -1.48 0.08 14.62
CA THR A 31 -2.17 0.79 15.70
C THR A 31 -1.21 1.70 16.47
N SER A 32 -1.76 2.51 17.38
CA SER A 32 -1.02 3.45 18.23
C SER A 32 0.07 2.74 19.03
N ASP A 33 -0.18 1.51 19.50
CA ASP A 33 0.79 0.74 20.31
C ASP A 33 2.11 0.53 19.56
N LYS A 34 2.02 0.17 18.27
CA LYS A 34 3.19 0.02 17.40
C LYS A 34 3.86 1.35 17.11
N CYS A 35 3.08 2.42 16.96
CA CYS A 35 3.64 3.76 16.77
C CYS A 35 4.39 4.24 18.01
N ILE A 36 3.87 4.01 19.22
CA ILE A 36 4.49 4.45 20.49
C ILE A 36 5.84 3.78 20.73
N VAL A 37 5.94 2.47 20.47
CA VAL A 37 7.21 1.72 20.64
C VAL A 37 8.18 1.86 19.47
N CYS A 38 7.78 2.57 18.40
CA CYS A 38 8.60 2.70 17.21
C CYS A 38 9.86 3.52 17.51
N LYS A 39 11.05 2.97 17.23
CA LYS A 39 12.31 3.70 17.37
C LYS A 39 12.43 4.86 16.39
N GLN A 40 11.77 4.74 15.24
CA GLN A 40 11.75 5.77 14.20
C GLN A 40 10.34 6.38 14.13
N GLN A 41 10.14 7.45 14.89
CA GLN A 41 8.89 8.20 14.86
C GLN A 41 8.69 8.87 13.49
N CYS A 42 7.45 8.89 13.02
CA CYS A 42 7.07 9.54 11.77
C CYS A 42 5.84 10.42 12.00
N GLU A 43 5.70 11.47 11.19
CA GLU A 43 4.62 12.47 11.32
C GLU A 43 3.23 11.81 11.40
N ARG A 44 2.92 10.87 10.50
CA ARG A 44 1.65 10.13 10.51
C ARG A 44 1.40 9.38 11.82
N GLY A 45 2.45 8.78 12.38
CA GLY A 45 2.37 8.03 13.64
C GLY A 45 2.13 8.96 14.82
N LEU A 46 2.85 10.09 14.88
CA LEU A 46 2.69 11.10 15.92
C LEU A 46 1.28 11.69 15.92
N THR A 47 0.77 12.14 14.76
CA THR A 47 -0.60 12.65 14.63
C THR A 47 -1.65 11.61 15.02
N TYR A 48 -1.42 10.34 14.67
CA TYR A 48 -2.33 9.26 15.05
C TYR A 48 -2.32 9.02 16.56
N ILE A 49 -1.16 9.05 17.22
CA ILE A 49 -1.05 8.95 18.67
C ILE A 49 -1.79 10.11 19.35
N GLU A 50 -1.57 11.36 18.90
CA GLU A 50 -2.25 12.54 19.43
C GLU A 50 -3.77 12.42 19.31
N LYS A 51 -4.26 11.95 18.17
CA LYS A 51 -5.69 11.68 17.97
C LYS A 51 -6.21 10.61 18.93
N MET A 52 -5.44 9.53 19.14
CA MET A 52 -5.82 8.44 20.04
C MET A 52 -5.77 8.83 21.52
N SER A 53 -5.02 9.86 21.88
CA SER A 53 -4.98 10.39 23.25
C SER A 53 -6.24 11.17 23.63
N GLN A 54 -7.13 11.48 22.67
CA GLN A 54 -8.39 12.17 22.96
C GLN A 54 -9.44 11.20 23.52
N PRO A 55 -10.18 11.59 24.57
CA PRO A 55 -11.23 10.74 25.14
C PRO A 55 -12.33 10.49 24.11
N GLY A 56 -12.70 9.21 23.93
CA GLY A 56 -13.69 8.80 22.93
C GLY A 56 -13.15 8.60 21.52
N ALA A 57 -11.83 8.69 21.32
CA ALA A 57 -11.22 8.42 20.01
C ALA A 57 -11.32 6.94 19.63
N ILE A 58 -11.77 6.67 18.40
CA ILE A 58 -11.79 5.34 17.80
C ILE A 58 -10.65 5.26 16.77
N GLY A 59 -9.76 4.29 16.98
CA GLY A 59 -8.59 4.08 16.14
C GLY A 59 -8.81 3.05 15.04
N TYR A 60 -8.73 3.49 13.78
CA TYR A 60 -8.79 2.60 12.60
C TYR A 60 -7.42 2.15 12.09
N GLY A 61 -6.35 2.55 12.80
CA GLY A 61 -4.96 2.35 12.40
C GLY A 61 -4.45 3.40 11.40
N VAL A 62 -3.14 3.41 11.21
CA VAL A 62 -2.43 4.33 10.33
C VAL A 62 -1.50 3.57 9.37
N PRO A 63 -1.41 3.96 8.08
CA PRO A 63 -0.47 3.34 7.15
C PRO A 63 0.97 3.70 7.49
N CYS A 64 1.76 2.68 7.86
CA CYS A 64 3.15 2.84 8.23
C CYS A 64 4.05 3.01 7.00
N ILE A 65 4.59 4.23 6.82
CA ILE A 65 5.50 4.55 5.69
C ILE A 65 6.77 3.70 5.68
N LEU A 66 7.24 3.23 6.83
CA LEU A 66 8.43 2.40 6.98
C LEU A 66 8.20 0.96 6.48
N THR A 67 6.95 0.56 6.32
CA THR A 67 6.57 -0.77 5.82
C THR A 67 6.20 -0.79 4.34
N LYS A 68 6.45 0.31 3.61
CA LYS A 68 6.20 0.43 2.18
C LYS A 68 6.89 -0.72 1.42
N GLY A 69 6.15 -1.44 0.58
CA GLY A 69 6.68 -2.59 -0.16
C GLY A 69 6.70 -3.91 0.62
N LYS A 70 6.43 -3.89 1.92
CA LYS A 70 6.54 -5.04 2.84
C LYS A 70 5.20 -5.42 3.47
N ALA A 71 4.08 -4.95 2.93
CA ALA A 71 2.77 -5.08 3.56
C ALA A 71 2.32 -6.53 3.79
N TYR A 72 2.64 -7.42 2.86
CA TYR A 72 2.23 -8.83 2.88
C TYR A 72 3.42 -9.79 2.85
N LYS A 73 4.61 -9.29 3.17
CA LYS A 73 5.82 -10.09 3.37
C LYS A 73 5.98 -10.43 4.84
#